data_AF-A0A9P0PUT4-F1
#
_entry.id   AF-A0A9P0PUT4-F1
#
_cell.length_a   1.000
_cell.length_b   1.000
_cell.length_c   1.000
_cell.angle_alpha   90.00
_cell.angle_beta   90.00
_cell.angle_gamma   90.00
#
_symmetry.space_group_name_H-M   'P 1'
#
loop_
_entity.id
_entity.type
_entity.pdbx_description
1 polymer ?
#
loop_
_entity_poly.entity_id
_entity_poly.type
_entity_poly.pdbx_seq_one_letter_code
_entity_poly.pdbx_strand_id
1 'polypeptide(L)'
;MFQFDNEHRKVRDIYIYLPLAILALLGSILTVRDLEWDSHISTGRGIILFFCGLVFFTSLYLALNVLFLHTPQGRRISKIYKLTYGDVIDISNKEVSAVQALFCCITGVTCVCYSCNRNALRSSHYISEAYGWFGAAYFLYDIWSMYMVFAATHVQTDTGSNSYFDKVVRKAFMILAYLKHNAMIVGHHIFIGGFGFLVITSLRGDFGDCFFGFVYLMEASTPFVSLRGILSKIGMKNHPVYVMNGLIMLVVFFICRIAMFPYTIYVYSRTIGTDFISAIQTLPKGCLVSILILLIPQIYWFHLMLIGATKVIKKSASNNNNLRNVKNVRHAKNK
;
A
#
# COMPACT_ATOMS: atom_id res chain seq x y z
N MET A 1 -12.92 38.73 -4.44
CA MET A 1 -12.22 38.88 -3.15
C MET A 1 -12.46 37.65 -2.24
N PHE A 2 -13.71 37.36 -1.85
CA PHE A 2 -14.05 36.17 -1.01
C PHE A 2 -13.57 34.80 -1.52
N GLN A 3 -13.68 34.51 -2.83
CA GLN A 3 -13.24 33.22 -3.39
C GLN A 3 -11.71 33.09 -3.44
N PHE A 4 -10.99 34.21 -3.57
CA PHE A 4 -9.53 34.25 -3.55
C PHE A 4 -9.00 34.06 -2.13
N ASP A 5 -9.61 34.70 -1.13
CA ASP A 5 -9.27 34.51 0.29
C ASP A 5 -9.51 33.09 0.77
N ASN A 6 -10.58 32.43 0.29
CA ASN A 6 -10.90 31.06 0.68
C ASN A 6 -9.91 30.04 0.08
N GLU A 7 -9.46 30.26 -1.15
CA GLU A 7 -8.40 29.44 -1.77
C GLU A 7 -7.02 29.70 -1.13
N HIS A 8 -6.68 30.95 -0.81
CA HIS A 8 -5.46 31.25 -0.05
C HIS A 8 -5.47 30.64 1.35
N ARG A 9 -6.63 30.61 2.02
CA ARG A 9 -6.79 29.95 3.32
C ARG A 9 -6.51 28.45 3.22
N LYS A 10 -7.03 27.77 2.21
CA LYS A 10 -6.78 26.34 1.99
C LYS A 10 -5.34 26.01 1.62
N VAL A 11 -4.65 26.87 0.88
CA VAL A 11 -3.20 26.70 0.63
C VAL A 11 -2.42 26.76 1.94
N ARG A 12 -2.82 27.64 2.87
CA ARG A 12 -2.14 27.78 4.16
C ARG A 12 -2.22 26.53 5.04
N ASP A 13 -3.19 25.65 4.81
CA ASP A 13 -3.31 24.39 5.55
C ASP A 13 -2.09 23.46 5.33
N ILE A 14 -1.32 23.64 4.24
CA ILE A 14 -0.07 22.90 4.03
C ILE A 14 0.96 23.18 5.14
N TYR A 15 0.98 24.42 5.66
CA TYR A 15 1.86 24.82 6.77
C TYR A 15 1.40 24.26 8.13
N ILE A 16 0.24 23.60 8.17
CA ILE A 16 -0.25 22.87 9.35
C ILE A 16 0.04 21.39 9.17
N TYR A 17 -0.42 20.80 8.07
CA TYR A 17 -0.36 19.35 7.86
C TYR A 17 1.07 18.82 7.69
N LEU A 18 1.94 19.53 6.95
CA LEU A 18 3.30 19.05 6.72
C LEU A 18 4.14 19.06 8.02
N PRO A 19 4.17 20.15 8.82
CA PRO A 19 4.83 20.11 10.13
C PRO A 19 4.22 19.06 11.06
N LEU A 20 2.89 18.88 11.06
CA LEU A 20 2.24 17.88 11.88
C LEU A 20 2.68 16.45 11.53
N ALA A 21 2.80 16.13 10.23
CA ALA A 21 3.37 14.86 9.78
C ALA A 21 4.83 14.70 10.24
N ILE A 22 5.67 15.71 10.05
CA ILE A 22 7.09 15.67 10.44
C ILE A 22 7.23 15.48 11.95
N LEU A 23 6.49 16.25 12.75
CA LEU A 23 6.51 16.15 14.21
C LEU A 23 6.01 14.79 14.70
N ALA A 24 4.98 14.22 14.07
CA ALA A 24 4.49 12.89 14.40
C ALA A 24 5.54 11.81 14.10
N LEU A 25 6.24 11.92 12.96
CA LEU A 25 7.34 11.01 12.61
C LEU A 25 8.51 11.15 13.59
N LEU A 26 8.93 12.39 13.90
CA LEU A 26 9.98 12.65 14.89
C LEU A 26 9.59 12.12 16.28
N GLY A 27 8.34 12.34 16.71
CA GLY A 27 7.80 11.80 17.95
C GLY A 27 7.88 10.27 18.00
N SER A 28 7.57 9.59 16.89
CA SER A 28 7.70 8.13 16.81
C SER A 28 9.15 7.65 16.97
N ILE A 29 10.11 8.33 16.33
CA ILE A 29 11.54 8.01 16.43
C ILE A 29 12.03 8.26 17.86
N LEU A 30 11.66 9.39 18.46
CA LEU A 30 12.04 9.74 19.83
C LEU A 30 11.49 8.75 20.87
N THR A 31 10.32 8.15 20.62
CA THR A 31 9.68 7.18 21.52
C THR A 31 10.47 5.86 21.64
N VAL A 32 11.31 5.54 20.66
CA VAL A 32 12.06 4.28 20.59
C VAL A 32 13.58 4.46 20.63
N ARG A 33 14.06 5.71 20.72
CA ARG A 33 15.50 6.03 20.57
C ARG A 33 16.41 5.43 21.64
N ASP A 34 15.86 5.18 22.82
CA ASP A 34 16.56 4.71 24.02
C ASP A 34 16.45 3.20 24.21
N LEU A 35 15.78 2.50 23.29
CA LEU A 35 15.60 1.05 23.37
C LEU A 35 16.84 0.31 22.86
N GLU A 36 17.20 -0.74 23.56
CA GLU A 36 18.14 -1.73 23.04
C GLU A 36 17.47 -2.55 21.93
N TRP A 37 18.29 -3.12 21.05
CA TRP A 37 17.80 -3.80 19.84
C TRP A 37 16.84 -4.94 20.14
N ASP A 38 17.11 -5.75 21.17
CA ASP A 38 16.29 -6.90 21.56
C ASP A 38 15.11 -6.54 22.47
N SER A 39 14.86 -5.25 22.74
CA SER A 39 13.80 -4.80 23.64
C SER A 39 12.40 -4.97 23.03
N HIS A 40 11.41 -5.24 23.89
CA HIS A 40 9.99 -5.22 23.53
C HIS A 40 9.38 -3.83 23.75
N ILE A 41 8.34 -3.51 23.00
CA ILE A 41 7.62 -2.23 23.10
C ILE A 41 6.55 -2.33 24.18
N SER A 42 6.69 -1.50 25.22
CA SER A 42 5.64 -1.38 26.24
C SER A 42 4.34 -0.82 25.65
N THR A 43 3.19 -1.21 26.20
CA THR A 43 1.88 -0.76 25.73
C THR A 43 1.76 0.77 25.69
N GLY A 44 2.33 1.48 26.68
CA GLY A 44 2.34 2.94 26.71
C GLY A 44 3.08 3.56 25.52
N ARG A 45 4.28 3.06 25.20
CA ARG A 45 5.04 3.49 24.01
C ARG A 45 4.31 3.10 22.72
N GLY A 46 3.73 1.91 22.69
CA GLY A 46 2.92 1.42 21.57
C GLY A 46 1.73 2.33 21.24
N ILE A 47 0.98 2.76 22.25
CA ILE A 47 -0.14 3.70 22.08
C ILE A 47 0.36 5.03 21.49
N ILE A 48 1.47 5.57 21.98
CA ILE A 48 2.08 6.79 21.42
C ILE A 48 2.43 6.58 19.95
N LEU A 49 3.10 5.47 19.61
CA LEU A 49 3.48 5.13 18.23
C LEU A 49 2.26 5.02 17.31
N PHE A 50 1.17 4.41 17.78
CA PHE A 50 -0.06 4.30 17.02
C PHE A 50 -0.68 5.67 16.72
N PHE A 51 -0.79 6.55 17.71
CA PHE A 51 -1.31 7.91 17.48
C PHE A 51 -0.37 8.74 16.61
N CYS A 52 0.95 8.61 16.77
CA CYS A 52 1.93 9.19 15.85
C CYS A 52 1.71 8.71 14.41
N GLY A 53 1.50 7.41 14.21
CA GLY A 53 1.17 6.85 12.89
C GLY A 53 -0.12 7.44 12.32
N LEU A 54 -1.19 7.47 13.12
CA LEU A 54 -2.49 7.98 12.70
C LEU A 54 -2.40 9.45 12.25
N VAL A 55 -1.70 10.27 13.03
CA VAL A 55 -1.44 11.68 12.71
C VAL A 55 -0.56 11.79 11.47
N PHE A 56 0.51 11.01 11.38
CA PHE A 56 1.45 11.04 10.26
C PHE A 56 0.76 10.75 8.92
N PHE A 57 0.10 9.59 8.77
CA PHE A 57 -0.49 9.18 7.50
C PHE A 57 -1.65 10.10 7.08
N THR A 58 -2.49 10.50 8.04
CA THR A 58 -3.60 11.42 7.77
C THR A 58 -3.11 12.80 7.35
N SER A 59 -2.11 13.35 8.06
CA SER A 59 -1.56 14.67 7.76
C SER A 59 -0.81 14.67 6.44
N LEU A 60 -0.06 13.60 6.14
CA LEU A 60 0.63 13.46 4.86
C LEU A 60 -0.38 13.45 3.70
N TYR A 61 -1.46 12.68 3.81
CA TYR A 61 -2.53 12.66 2.81
C TYR A 61 -3.17 14.03 2.59
N LEU A 62 -3.51 14.73 3.68
CA LEU A 62 -4.12 16.06 3.59
C LEU A 62 -3.15 17.08 3.01
N ALA A 63 -1.87 17.01 3.37
CA ALA A 63 -0.82 17.86 2.79
C ALA A 63 -0.68 17.63 1.28
N LEU A 64 -0.66 16.37 0.82
CA LEU A 64 -0.61 16.01 -0.60
C LEU A 64 -1.87 16.51 -1.35
N ASN A 65 -3.05 16.37 -0.76
CA ASN A 65 -4.27 16.93 -1.34
C ASN A 65 -4.20 18.45 -1.49
N VAL A 66 -3.74 19.17 -0.46
CA VAL A 66 -3.55 20.63 -0.55
C VAL A 66 -2.51 20.99 -1.60
N LEU A 67 -1.40 20.23 -1.68
CA LEU A 67 -0.37 20.38 -2.68
C LEU A 67 -0.95 20.30 -4.10
N PHE A 68 -1.70 19.25 -4.43
CA PHE A 68 -2.23 19.05 -5.77
C PHE A 68 -3.45 19.92 -6.10
N LEU A 69 -4.34 20.19 -5.14
CA LEU A 69 -5.60 20.88 -5.39
C LEU A 69 -5.50 22.40 -5.30
N HIS A 70 -4.69 22.94 -4.38
CA HIS A 70 -4.72 24.35 -4.02
C HIS A 70 -3.45 25.11 -4.43
N THR A 71 -2.29 24.46 -4.53
CA THR A 71 -1.07 25.17 -4.95
C THR A 71 -1.07 25.49 -6.44
N PRO A 72 -0.38 26.56 -6.89
CA PRO A 72 -0.27 26.89 -8.32
C PRO A 72 0.36 25.77 -9.15
N GLN A 73 1.39 25.10 -8.60
CA GLN A 73 2.10 24.00 -9.24
C GLN A 73 1.20 22.76 -9.37
N GLY A 74 0.52 22.38 -8.29
CA GLY A 74 -0.43 21.26 -8.29
C GLY A 74 -1.56 21.48 -9.30
N ARG A 75 -2.19 22.66 -9.29
CA ARG A 75 -3.25 22.99 -10.27
C ARG A 75 -2.75 22.98 -11.71
N ARG A 76 -1.50 23.36 -11.95
CA ARG A 76 -0.88 23.27 -13.27
C ARG A 76 -0.74 21.80 -13.70
N ILE A 77 -0.24 20.93 -12.84
CA ILE A 77 -0.13 19.48 -13.09
C ILE A 77 -1.51 18.87 -13.38
N SER A 78 -2.49 19.16 -12.54
CA SER A 78 -3.87 18.66 -12.71
C SER A 78 -4.50 19.10 -14.03
N LYS A 79 -4.23 20.34 -14.49
CA LYS A 79 -4.68 20.81 -15.81
C LYS A 79 -3.96 20.12 -16.97
N ILE A 80 -2.63 19.95 -16.88
CA ILE A 80 -1.82 19.30 -17.92
C ILE A 80 -2.30 17.86 -18.16
N TYR A 81 -2.53 17.12 -17.07
CA TYR A 81 -2.94 15.71 -17.13
C TYR A 81 -4.47 15.51 -17.10
N LYS A 82 -5.26 16.60 -17.14
CA LYS A 82 -6.73 16.58 -17.11
C LYS A 82 -7.31 15.74 -15.96
N LEU A 83 -6.72 15.86 -14.77
CA LEU A 83 -7.10 15.10 -13.59
C LEU A 83 -8.41 15.61 -12.99
N THR A 84 -9.33 14.70 -12.68
CA THR A 84 -10.52 15.01 -11.88
C THR A 84 -10.16 15.13 -10.40
N TYR A 85 -11.07 15.70 -9.59
CA TYR A 85 -10.90 15.71 -8.13
C TYR A 85 -10.70 14.29 -7.57
N GLY A 86 -11.48 13.32 -8.05
CA GLY A 86 -11.35 11.90 -7.69
C GLY A 86 -9.98 11.32 -8.05
N ASP A 87 -9.40 11.70 -9.20
CA ASP A 87 -8.08 11.24 -9.60
C ASP A 87 -6.97 11.81 -8.71
N VAL A 88 -7.07 13.08 -8.31
CA VAL A 88 -6.08 13.72 -7.44
C VAL A 88 -6.03 13.05 -6.08
N ILE A 89 -7.19 12.81 -5.45
CA ILE A 89 -7.21 12.15 -4.13
C ILE A 89 -6.77 10.68 -4.21
N ASP A 90 -7.03 10.02 -5.33
CA ASP A 90 -6.56 8.65 -5.60
C ASP A 90 -5.04 8.59 -5.77
N ILE A 91 -4.44 9.62 -6.38
CA ILE A 91 -2.98 9.78 -6.48
C ILE A 91 -2.38 10.00 -5.08
N SER A 92 -2.92 10.94 -4.30
CA SER A 92 -2.45 11.20 -2.92
C SER A 92 -2.53 9.95 -2.04
N ASN A 93 -3.62 9.17 -2.12
CA ASN A 93 -3.74 7.90 -1.39
C ASN A 93 -2.61 6.93 -1.78
N LYS A 94 -2.35 6.74 -3.07
CA LYS A 94 -1.28 5.85 -3.58
C LYS A 94 0.11 6.28 -3.18
N GLU A 95 0.37 7.59 -3.08
CA GLU A 95 1.64 8.13 -2.59
C GLU A 95 1.84 7.80 -1.11
N VAL A 96 0.81 7.96 -0.27
CA VAL A 96 0.88 7.56 1.15
C VAL A 96 1.10 6.05 1.30
N SER A 97 0.43 5.22 0.50
CA SER A 97 0.68 3.77 0.47
C SER A 97 2.12 3.42 0.09
N ALA A 98 2.72 4.15 -0.85
CA ALA A 98 4.12 3.94 -1.23
C ALA A 98 5.10 4.31 -0.09
N VAL A 99 4.81 5.38 0.66
CA VAL A 99 5.59 5.76 1.85
C VAL A 99 5.45 4.72 2.96
N GLN A 100 4.24 4.24 3.23
CA GLN A 100 4.03 3.16 4.20
C GLN A 100 4.82 1.90 3.81
N ALA A 101 4.76 1.51 2.54
CA ALA A 101 5.46 0.35 2.05
C ALA A 101 6.98 0.46 2.22
N LEU A 102 7.55 1.66 2.04
CA LEU A 102 8.96 1.91 2.30
C LEU A 102 9.31 1.66 3.77
N PHE A 103 8.53 2.19 4.70
CA PHE A 103 8.74 1.93 6.13
C PHE A 103 8.61 0.46 6.49
N CYS A 104 7.61 -0.22 5.92
CA CYS A 104 7.42 -1.65 6.05
C CYS A 104 8.65 -2.44 5.58
N CYS A 105 9.19 -2.08 4.42
CA CYS A 105 10.38 -2.73 3.87
C CYS A 105 11.62 -2.49 4.71
N ILE A 106 11.83 -1.26 5.23
CA ILE A 106 12.94 -0.95 6.12
C ILE A 106 12.87 -1.81 7.38
N THR A 107 11.69 -1.90 8.01
CA THR A 107 11.44 -2.80 9.16
C THR A 107 11.73 -4.25 8.79
N GLY A 108 11.23 -4.73 7.66
CA GLY A 108 11.40 -6.10 7.20
C GLY A 108 12.86 -6.48 6.95
N VAL A 109 13.60 -5.64 6.22
CA VAL A 109 15.05 -5.83 5.99
C VAL A 109 15.80 -5.83 7.32
N THR A 110 15.49 -4.90 8.22
CA THR A 110 16.15 -4.81 9.54
C THR A 110 15.95 -6.10 10.33
N CYS A 111 14.70 -6.59 10.42
CA CYS A 111 14.38 -7.83 11.13
C CYS A 111 15.06 -9.06 10.49
N VAL A 112 15.06 -9.17 9.16
CA VAL A 112 15.70 -10.29 8.46
C VAL A 112 17.21 -10.28 8.67
N CYS A 113 17.87 -9.15 8.44
CA CYS A 113 19.33 -9.02 8.59
C CYS A 113 19.79 -9.25 10.04
N TYR A 114 18.98 -8.80 11.01
CA TYR A 114 19.30 -8.90 12.42
C TYR A 114 18.99 -10.28 13.01
N SER A 115 17.76 -10.76 12.84
CA SER A 115 17.25 -11.94 13.55
C SER A 115 17.59 -13.26 12.86
N CYS A 116 17.59 -13.31 11.52
CA CYS A 116 17.77 -14.59 10.81
C CYS A 116 19.18 -15.17 10.96
N ASN A 117 20.21 -14.32 11.08
CA ASN A 117 21.61 -14.76 11.24
C ASN A 117 21.97 -15.16 12.68
N ARG A 118 21.12 -14.82 13.67
CA ARG A 118 21.35 -15.12 15.08
C ARG A 118 20.55 -16.37 15.46
N ASN A 119 19.32 -16.17 15.90
CA ASN A 119 18.37 -17.25 16.14
C ASN A 119 17.07 -16.90 15.44
N ALA A 120 16.85 -17.50 14.26
CA ALA A 120 15.67 -17.22 13.44
C ALA A 120 14.34 -17.47 14.17
N LEU A 121 14.32 -18.36 15.18
CA LEU A 121 13.11 -18.67 15.96
C LEU A 121 12.89 -17.78 17.18
N ARG A 122 13.93 -17.12 17.71
CA ARG A 122 13.85 -16.44 19.02
C ARG A 122 14.36 -15.00 19.03
N SER A 123 15.29 -14.64 18.14
CA SER A 123 15.83 -13.29 18.09
C SER A 123 14.77 -12.29 17.64
N SER A 124 14.50 -11.30 18.49
CA SER A 124 13.53 -10.23 18.27
C SER A 124 14.27 -8.91 17.99
N HIS A 125 13.62 -7.96 17.31
CA HIS A 125 14.12 -6.60 17.19
C HIS A 125 13.00 -5.60 17.46
N TYR A 126 13.19 -4.62 18.35
CA TYR A 126 12.14 -3.68 18.79
C TYR A 126 11.40 -3.02 17.61
N ILE A 127 12.11 -2.78 16.50
CA ILE A 127 11.56 -2.15 15.29
C ILE A 127 10.35 -2.89 14.74
N SER A 128 10.28 -4.22 14.91
CA SER A 128 9.16 -5.03 14.46
C SER A 128 7.87 -4.66 15.19
N GLU A 129 7.91 -4.61 16.52
CA GLU A 129 6.76 -4.21 17.34
C GLU A 129 6.48 -2.71 17.20
N ALA A 130 7.53 -1.88 17.17
CA ALA A 130 7.39 -0.44 17.04
C ALA A 130 6.66 -0.07 15.74
N TYR A 131 7.07 -0.68 14.63
CA TYR A 131 6.40 -0.54 13.35
C TYR A 131 5.05 -1.25 13.33
N GLY A 132 4.87 -2.36 14.04
CA GLY A 132 3.55 -2.97 14.24
C GLY A 132 2.53 -1.97 14.78
N TRP A 133 2.87 -1.24 15.84
CA TRP A 133 2.03 -0.18 16.41
C TRP A 133 1.84 1.02 15.47
N PHE A 134 2.93 1.56 14.92
CA PHE A 134 2.86 2.72 14.02
C PHE A 134 2.11 2.39 12.72
N GLY A 135 2.38 1.23 12.13
CA GLY A 135 1.81 0.72 10.89
C GLY A 135 0.36 0.25 11.03
N ALA A 136 -0.08 -0.23 12.20
CA ALA A 136 -1.49 -0.53 12.45
C ALA A 136 -2.39 0.69 12.17
N ALA A 137 -1.93 1.89 12.52
CA ALA A 137 -2.64 3.13 12.25
C ALA A 137 -2.80 3.44 10.76
N TYR A 138 -1.83 3.03 9.92
CA TYR A 138 -1.96 3.15 8.47
C TYR A 138 -3.17 2.38 7.95
N PHE A 139 -3.38 1.13 8.39
CA PHE A 139 -4.49 0.32 7.87
C PHE A 139 -5.86 0.95 8.14
N LEU A 140 -6.01 1.63 9.29
CA LEU A 140 -7.24 2.39 9.60
C LEU A 140 -7.37 3.63 8.72
N TYR A 141 -6.29 4.39 8.58
CA TYR A 141 -6.24 5.55 7.69
C TYR A 141 -6.55 5.15 6.22
N ASP A 142 -6.03 4.02 5.76
CA ASP A 142 -6.14 3.61 4.36
C ASP A 142 -7.58 3.18 4.03
N ILE A 143 -8.26 2.47 4.94
CA ILE A 143 -9.69 2.17 4.79
C ILE A 143 -10.52 3.46 4.66
N TRP A 144 -10.21 4.48 5.47
CA TRP A 144 -10.88 5.78 5.40
C TRP A 144 -10.57 6.53 4.10
N SER A 145 -9.30 6.62 3.70
CA SER A 145 -8.92 7.38 2.50
C SER A 145 -9.36 6.68 1.22
N MET A 146 -9.35 5.35 1.15
CA MET A 146 -9.96 4.58 0.07
C MET A 146 -11.47 4.79 -0.03
N TYR A 147 -12.18 4.95 1.10
CA TYR A 147 -13.59 5.35 1.08
C TYR A 147 -13.76 6.76 0.49
N MET A 148 -12.89 7.71 0.84
CA MET A 148 -12.92 9.06 0.26
C MET A 148 -12.70 9.04 -1.27
N VAL A 149 -11.78 8.21 -1.75
CA VAL A 149 -11.57 7.95 -3.20
C VAL A 149 -12.82 7.38 -3.86
N PHE A 150 -13.42 6.35 -3.24
CA PHE A 150 -14.64 5.73 -3.75
C PHE A 150 -15.78 6.74 -3.83
N ALA A 151 -16.01 7.50 -2.77
CA ALA A 151 -17.03 8.54 -2.71
C ALA A 151 -16.82 9.59 -3.82
N ALA A 152 -15.62 10.14 -3.97
CA ALA A 152 -15.36 11.15 -5.00
C ALA A 152 -15.55 10.65 -6.44
N THR A 153 -15.36 9.34 -6.66
CA THR A 153 -15.53 8.72 -7.98
C THR A 153 -17.00 8.38 -8.28
N HIS A 154 -17.82 8.15 -7.25
CA HIS A 154 -19.21 7.68 -7.37
C HIS A 154 -20.26 8.72 -6.96
N VAL A 155 -19.86 9.94 -6.57
CA VAL A 155 -20.80 11.05 -6.37
C VAL A 155 -21.43 11.40 -7.72
N GLN A 156 -22.66 10.95 -7.92
CA GLN A 156 -23.55 11.42 -8.98
C GLN A 156 -24.00 12.85 -8.66
N THR A 157 -24.13 13.70 -9.69
CA THR A 157 -24.71 15.04 -9.59
C THR A 157 -26.13 14.97 -9.03
N ASP A 158 -26.37 15.65 -7.92
CA ASP A 158 -27.59 15.58 -7.10
C ASP A 158 -28.87 15.89 -7.89
N THR A 159 -29.86 14.98 -7.82
CA THR A 159 -31.25 15.21 -8.21
C THR A 159 -32.07 15.67 -6.99
N GLY A 160 -32.14 16.99 -6.79
CA GLY A 160 -33.31 17.71 -6.26
C GLY A 160 -33.76 17.58 -4.79
N SER A 161 -33.58 16.45 -4.08
CA SER A 161 -34.05 16.31 -2.68
C SER A 161 -32.95 16.54 -1.65
N ASN A 162 -33.20 17.44 -0.69
CA ASN A 162 -32.20 18.01 0.21
C ASN A 162 -32.47 17.76 1.71
N SER A 163 -33.36 16.82 2.05
CA SER A 163 -33.67 16.53 3.45
C SER A 163 -32.46 15.94 4.19
N TYR A 164 -32.35 16.20 5.51
CA TYR A 164 -31.25 15.68 6.32
C TYR A 164 -31.25 14.14 6.37
N PHE A 165 -32.44 13.53 6.43
CA PHE A 165 -32.62 12.09 6.42
C PHE A 165 -32.10 11.47 5.12
N ASP A 166 -32.44 12.07 3.96
CA ASP A 166 -31.94 11.60 2.65
C ASP A 166 -30.41 11.63 2.58
N LYS A 167 -29.77 12.64 3.17
CA LYS A 167 -28.30 12.73 3.23
C LYS A 167 -27.69 11.62 4.08
N VAL A 168 -28.28 11.28 5.22
CA VAL A 168 -27.81 10.19 6.08
C VAL A 168 -28.00 8.84 5.40
N VAL A 169 -29.17 8.57 4.83
CA VAL A 169 -29.46 7.34 4.09
C VAL A 169 -28.51 7.19 2.89
N ARG A 170 -28.28 8.27 2.13
CA ARG A 170 -27.33 8.26 1.01
C ARG A 170 -25.89 7.95 1.45
N LYS A 171 -25.44 8.54 2.56
CA LYS A 171 -24.12 8.23 3.14
C LYS A 171 -24.03 6.76 3.57
N ALA A 172 -25.04 6.24 4.27
CA ALA A 172 -25.06 4.85 4.69
C ALA A 172 -25.03 3.89 3.47
N PHE A 173 -25.84 4.18 2.45
CA PHE A 173 -25.83 3.42 1.20
C PHE A 173 -24.46 3.48 0.50
N MET A 174 -23.81 4.65 0.48
CA MET A 174 -22.48 4.82 -0.12
C MET A 174 -21.40 4.02 0.64
N ILE A 175 -21.46 3.99 1.98
CA ILE A 175 -20.56 3.16 2.80
C ILE A 175 -20.81 1.67 2.52
N LEU A 176 -22.06 1.23 2.49
CA LEU A 176 -22.40 -0.17 2.17
C LEU A 176 -21.95 -0.56 0.77
N ALA A 177 -22.13 0.32 -0.22
CA ALA A 177 -21.65 0.13 -1.58
C ALA A 177 -20.12 0.03 -1.63
N TYR A 178 -19.42 0.90 -0.90
CA TYR A 178 -17.96 0.87 -0.78
C TYR A 178 -17.47 -0.47 -0.19
N LEU A 179 -18.03 -0.88 0.94
CA LEU A 179 -17.68 -2.12 1.63
C LEU A 179 -17.95 -3.34 0.76
N LYS A 180 -19.07 -3.36 0.02
CA LYS A 180 -19.40 -4.46 -0.90
C LYS A 180 -18.46 -4.50 -2.11
N HIS A 181 -18.22 -3.36 -2.75
CA HIS A 181 -17.41 -3.28 -3.96
C HIS A 181 -15.92 -3.55 -3.69
N ASN A 182 -15.43 -3.17 -2.50
CA ASN A 182 -14.03 -3.28 -2.12
C ASN A 182 -13.81 -4.30 -0.97
N ALA A 183 -14.74 -5.25 -0.81
CA ALA A 183 -14.78 -6.17 0.34
C ALA A 183 -13.46 -6.90 0.58
N MET A 184 -12.82 -7.39 -0.48
CA MET A 184 -11.59 -8.17 -0.36
C MET A 184 -10.41 -7.32 0.11
N ILE A 185 -10.23 -6.10 -0.42
CA ILE A 185 -9.13 -5.21 0.00
C ILE A 185 -9.38 -4.62 1.40
N VAL A 186 -10.63 -4.26 1.73
CA VAL A 186 -11.00 -3.83 3.09
C VAL A 186 -10.81 -4.96 4.09
N GLY A 187 -11.26 -6.17 3.76
CA GLY A 187 -11.05 -7.36 4.60
C GLY A 187 -9.57 -7.66 4.82
N HIS A 188 -8.75 -7.54 3.77
CA HIS A 188 -7.29 -7.66 3.88
C HIS A 188 -6.68 -6.64 4.86
N HIS A 189 -7.12 -5.38 4.81
CA HIS A 189 -6.63 -4.33 5.71
C HIS A 189 -7.08 -4.55 7.16
N ILE A 190 -8.33 -4.99 7.38
CA ILE A 190 -8.84 -5.34 8.71
C ILE A 190 -8.08 -6.54 9.28
N PHE A 191 -7.82 -7.56 8.45
CA PHE A 191 -7.08 -8.75 8.87
C PHE A 191 -5.63 -8.40 9.26
N ILE A 192 -4.90 -7.68 8.41
CA ILE A 192 -3.50 -7.32 8.72
C ILE A 192 -3.42 -6.30 9.86
N GLY A 193 -4.18 -5.21 9.77
CA GLY A 193 -4.15 -4.13 10.76
C GLY A 193 -4.74 -4.50 12.12
N GLY A 194 -5.61 -5.51 12.18
CA GLY A 194 -6.20 -6.01 13.42
C GLY A 194 -5.53 -7.30 13.91
N PHE A 195 -5.73 -8.40 13.18
CA PHE A 195 -5.21 -9.72 13.57
C PHE A 195 -3.69 -9.81 13.43
N GLY A 196 -3.11 -9.33 12.32
CA GLY A 196 -1.65 -9.29 12.14
C GLY A 196 -0.95 -8.46 13.22
N PHE A 197 -1.51 -7.28 13.53
CA PHE A 197 -1.07 -6.46 14.65
C PHE A 197 -1.10 -7.22 15.99
N LEU A 198 -2.22 -7.85 16.33
CA LEU A 198 -2.36 -8.63 17.57
C LEU A 198 -1.35 -9.79 17.65
N VAL A 199 -1.04 -10.43 16.51
CA VAL A 199 0.00 -11.45 16.44
C VAL A 199 1.36 -10.87 16.79
N ILE A 200 1.74 -9.74 16.19
CA ILE A 200 3.04 -9.11 16.42
C ILE A 200 3.19 -8.64 17.88
N THR A 201 2.14 -8.06 18.48
CA THR A 201 2.27 -7.45 19.81
C THR A 201 1.96 -8.37 20.97
N SER A 202 1.22 -9.47 20.75
CA SER A 202 0.63 -10.22 21.86
C SER A 202 0.58 -11.73 21.67
N LEU A 203 0.30 -12.24 20.47
CA LEU A 203 0.13 -13.69 20.28
C LEU A 203 1.41 -14.43 19.86
N ARG A 204 2.43 -13.72 19.35
CA ARG A 204 3.68 -14.37 18.94
C ARG A 204 4.51 -14.92 20.11
N GLY A 205 4.29 -14.42 21.33
CA GLY A 205 5.09 -14.80 22.50
C GLY A 205 6.59 -14.60 22.23
N ASP A 206 7.39 -15.63 22.51
CA ASP A 206 8.85 -15.63 22.32
C ASP A 206 9.29 -16.05 20.90
N PHE A 207 8.40 -16.02 19.90
CA PHE A 207 8.81 -16.26 18.51
C PHE A 207 9.49 -15.01 17.94
N GLY A 208 10.68 -15.22 17.38
CA GLY A 208 11.56 -14.19 16.84
C GLY A 208 11.07 -13.56 15.54
N ASP A 209 11.76 -12.50 15.15
CA ASP A 209 11.34 -11.55 14.12
C ASP A 209 11.77 -11.88 12.69
N CYS A 210 12.58 -12.92 12.51
CA CYS A 210 13.08 -13.30 11.18
C CYS A 210 11.92 -13.54 10.19
N PHE A 211 10.94 -14.35 10.59
CA PHE A 211 9.82 -14.72 9.72
C PHE A 211 8.81 -13.58 9.54
N PHE A 212 8.56 -12.77 10.57
CA PHE A 212 7.76 -11.56 10.47
C PHE A 212 8.42 -10.51 9.55
N GLY A 213 9.74 -10.44 9.54
CA GLY A 213 10.51 -9.62 8.60
C GLY A 213 10.18 -9.93 7.14
N PHE A 214 10.06 -11.20 6.77
CA PHE A 214 9.63 -11.60 5.42
C PHE A 214 8.18 -11.18 5.12
N VAL A 215 7.28 -11.23 6.11
CA VAL A 215 5.89 -10.74 5.95
C VAL A 215 5.87 -9.24 5.69
N TYR A 216 6.69 -8.45 6.39
CA TYR A 216 6.80 -7.01 6.09
C TYR A 216 7.33 -6.72 4.67
N LEU A 217 8.27 -7.53 4.18
CA LEU A 217 8.80 -7.41 2.82
C LEU A 217 7.77 -7.68 1.72
N MET A 218 6.58 -8.23 2.04
CA MET A 218 5.48 -8.32 1.08
C MET A 218 5.09 -6.95 0.51
N GLU A 219 5.25 -5.87 1.28
CA GLU A 219 4.93 -4.51 0.83
C GLU A 219 5.92 -3.95 -0.20
N ALA A 220 7.04 -4.63 -0.48
CA ALA A 220 8.04 -4.16 -1.47
C ALA A 220 7.47 -3.97 -2.88
N SER A 221 6.40 -4.68 -3.25
CA SER A 221 5.74 -4.49 -4.54
C SER A 221 4.83 -3.26 -4.58
N THR A 222 4.36 -2.76 -3.44
CA THR A 222 3.33 -1.72 -3.32
C THR A 222 3.72 -0.40 -3.99
N PRO A 223 4.97 0.11 -3.88
CA PRO A 223 5.39 1.31 -4.62
C PRO A 223 5.20 1.17 -6.14
N PHE A 224 5.46 -0.01 -6.70
CA PHE A 224 5.29 -0.26 -8.14
C PHE A 224 3.81 -0.38 -8.54
N VAL A 225 2.97 -0.96 -7.67
CA VAL A 225 1.51 -1.02 -7.84
C VAL A 225 0.92 0.40 -7.82
N SER A 226 1.29 1.21 -6.82
CA SER A 226 0.91 2.62 -6.69
C SER A 226 1.35 3.44 -7.89
N LEU A 227 2.63 3.35 -8.28
CA LEU A 227 3.17 4.06 -9.43
C LEU A 227 2.43 3.68 -10.73
N ARG A 228 2.10 2.39 -10.92
CA ARG A 228 1.31 1.96 -12.08
C ARG A 228 -0.07 2.61 -12.10
N GLY A 229 -0.71 2.69 -10.93
CA GLY A 229 -2.00 3.37 -10.75
C GLY A 229 -1.91 4.85 -11.13
N ILE A 230 -0.91 5.56 -10.59
CA ILE A 230 -0.66 6.99 -10.87
C ILE A 230 -0.42 7.21 -12.36
N LEU A 231 0.51 6.46 -12.98
CA LEU A 231 0.82 6.53 -14.41
C LEU A 231 -0.43 6.28 -15.28
N SER A 232 -1.33 5.38 -14.84
CA SER A 232 -2.60 5.13 -15.52
C SER A 232 -3.52 6.36 -15.47
N LYS A 233 -3.59 7.06 -14.34
CA LYS A 233 -4.44 8.25 -14.15
C LYS A 233 -3.97 9.46 -14.94
N ILE A 234 -2.65 9.67 -15.01
CA ILE A 234 -2.05 10.74 -15.83
C ILE A 234 -1.98 10.41 -17.34
N GLY A 235 -2.68 9.37 -17.80
CA GLY A 235 -2.81 9.05 -19.22
C GLY A 235 -1.57 8.39 -19.86
N MET A 236 -0.60 7.93 -19.07
CA MET A 236 0.69 7.41 -19.57
C MET A 236 0.66 5.91 -19.95
N LYS A 237 -0.50 5.29 -20.15
CA LYS A 237 -0.62 3.85 -20.47
C LYS A 237 0.12 3.41 -21.74
N ASN A 238 0.32 4.33 -22.69
CA ASN A 238 1.05 4.06 -23.94
C ASN A 238 2.56 4.38 -23.84
N HIS A 239 3.02 4.95 -22.73
CA HIS A 239 4.41 5.35 -22.54
C HIS A 239 5.25 4.14 -22.06
N PRO A 240 6.51 3.99 -22.50
CA PRO A 240 7.37 2.87 -22.09
C PRO A 240 7.52 2.72 -20.57
N VAL A 241 7.53 3.83 -19.83
CA VAL A 241 7.61 3.84 -18.35
C VAL A 241 6.46 3.05 -17.71
N TYR A 242 5.23 3.14 -18.25
CA TYR A 242 4.09 2.37 -17.75
C TYR A 242 4.29 0.86 -17.93
N VAL A 243 4.85 0.46 -19.07
CA VAL A 243 5.15 -0.94 -19.38
C VAL A 243 6.30 -1.46 -18.51
N MET A 244 7.40 -0.71 -18.42
CA MET A 244 8.57 -1.07 -17.63
C MET A 244 8.23 -1.19 -16.14
N ASN A 245 7.54 -0.20 -15.57
CA ASN A 245 7.05 -0.29 -14.19
C ASN A 245 6.13 -1.50 -14.02
N GLY A 246 5.28 -1.77 -15.01
CA GLY A 246 4.40 -2.94 -14.99
C GLY A 246 5.11 -4.29 -14.97
N LEU A 247 6.26 -4.41 -15.64
CA LEU A 247 7.10 -5.61 -15.63
C LEU A 247 7.86 -5.74 -14.30
N ILE A 248 8.43 -4.65 -13.81
CA ILE A 248 9.11 -4.62 -12.50
C ILE A 248 8.13 -5.00 -11.39
N MET A 249 6.94 -4.39 -11.39
CA MET A 249 5.84 -4.72 -10.48
C MET A 249 5.55 -6.21 -10.47
N LEU A 250 5.47 -6.86 -11.64
CA LEU A 250 5.17 -8.30 -11.75
C LEU A 250 6.28 -9.17 -11.13
N VAL A 251 7.55 -8.84 -11.42
CA VAL A 251 8.71 -9.56 -10.87
C VAL A 251 8.76 -9.41 -9.35
N VAL A 252 8.68 -8.18 -8.85
CA VAL A 252 8.76 -7.89 -7.41
C VAL A 252 7.57 -8.50 -6.67
N PHE A 253 6.36 -8.41 -7.23
CA PHE A 253 5.16 -9.03 -6.64
C PHE A 253 5.32 -10.55 -6.52
N PHE A 254 5.81 -11.22 -7.57
CA PHE A 254 6.06 -12.65 -7.52
C PHE A 254 7.06 -13.02 -6.42
N ILE A 255 8.22 -12.34 -6.39
CA ILE A 255 9.29 -12.63 -5.43
C ILE A 255 8.81 -12.40 -3.99
N CYS A 256 8.29 -11.21 -3.71
CA CYS A 256 8.01 -10.77 -2.34
C CYS A 256 6.68 -11.29 -1.78
N ARG A 257 5.70 -11.61 -2.62
CA ARG A 257 4.34 -12.00 -2.16
C ARG A 257 3.95 -13.44 -2.46
N ILE A 258 4.59 -14.12 -3.42
CA ILE A 258 4.26 -15.51 -3.78
C ILE A 258 5.41 -16.44 -3.43
N ALA A 259 6.59 -16.22 -4.02
CA ALA A 259 7.77 -17.07 -3.80
C ALA A 259 8.33 -16.94 -2.37
N MET A 260 8.07 -15.82 -1.70
CA MET A 260 8.44 -15.61 -0.30
C MET A 260 7.87 -16.69 0.63
N PHE A 261 6.60 -17.10 0.49
CA PHE A 261 5.98 -18.08 1.40
C PHE A 261 6.69 -19.45 1.39
N PRO A 262 6.90 -20.13 0.24
CA PRO A 262 7.66 -21.38 0.23
C PRO A 262 9.12 -21.18 0.65
N TYR A 263 9.75 -20.04 0.34
CA TYR A 263 11.10 -19.75 0.82
C TYR A 263 11.17 -19.64 2.35
N THR A 264 10.22 -18.94 2.96
CA THR A 264 10.11 -18.79 4.42
C THR A 264 9.90 -20.13 5.11
N ILE A 265 9.06 -21.02 4.54
CA ILE A 265 8.88 -22.39 5.04
C ILE A 265 10.16 -23.20 4.90
N TYR A 266 10.91 -23.04 3.79
CA TYR A 266 12.21 -23.69 3.63
C TYR A 266 13.21 -23.22 4.69
N VAL A 267 13.33 -21.91 4.94
CA VAL A 267 14.20 -21.38 6.00
C VAL A 267 13.79 -21.94 7.37
N TYR A 268 12.49 -22.03 7.64
CA TYR A 268 11.97 -22.65 8.85
C TYR A 268 12.36 -24.13 8.96
N SER A 269 12.20 -24.92 7.89
CA SER A 269 12.55 -26.35 7.87
C SER A 269 14.04 -26.56 8.15
N ARG A 270 14.91 -25.73 7.56
CA ARG A 270 16.36 -25.74 7.85
C ARG A 270 16.66 -25.40 9.30
N THR A 271 15.87 -24.51 9.91
CA THR A 271 16.06 -24.08 11.30
C THR A 271 15.67 -25.17 12.30
N ILE A 272 14.61 -25.94 12.02
CA ILE A 272 14.16 -27.04 12.89
C ILE A 272 14.77 -28.40 12.51
N GLY A 273 15.58 -28.47 11.45
CA GLY A 273 16.28 -29.68 11.04
C GLY A 273 15.39 -30.74 10.37
N THR A 274 14.26 -30.36 9.78
CA THR A 274 13.31 -31.28 9.12
C THR A 274 13.20 -31.02 7.62
N ASP A 275 12.62 -31.97 6.89
CA ASP A 275 12.28 -31.76 5.48
C ASP A 275 11.11 -30.77 5.32
N PHE A 276 10.92 -30.29 4.11
CA PHE A 276 9.95 -29.24 3.79
C PHE A 276 8.50 -29.61 4.15
N ILE A 277 8.09 -30.85 3.89
CA ILE A 277 6.70 -31.28 4.10
C ILE A 277 6.45 -31.49 5.59
N SER A 278 7.39 -32.13 6.29
CA SER A 278 7.33 -32.28 7.75
C SER A 278 7.29 -30.92 8.45
N ALA A 279 8.06 -29.93 7.97
CA ALA A 279 8.04 -28.58 8.52
C ALA A 279 6.67 -27.88 8.36
N ILE A 280 5.93 -28.14 7.28
CA ILE A 280 4.56 -27.63 7.15
C ILE A 280 3.65 -28.26 8.21
N GLN A 281 3.81 -29.56 8.46
CA GLN A 281 2.99 -30.30 9.43
C GLN A 281 3.25 -29.87 10.88
N THR A 282 4.46 -29.37 11.20
CA THR A 282 4.78 -28.87 12.53
C THR A 282 4.24 -27.46 12.80
N LEU A 283 3.84 -26.71 11.77
CA LEU A 283 3.30 -25.37 11.95
C LEU A 283 1.93 -25.41 12.67
N PRO A 284 1.68 -24.51 13.65
CA PRO A 284 0.37 -24.40 14.27
C PRO A 284 -0.72 -24.16 13.22
N LYS A 285 -1.89 -24.78 13.41
CA LYS A 285 -3.04 -24.64 12.48
C LYS A 285 -3.40 -23.18 12.22
N GLY A 286 -3.35 -22.31 13.25
CA GLY A 286 -3.61 -20.88 13.11
C GLY A 286 -2.60 -20.16 12.20
N CYS A 287 -1.33 -20.57 12.23
CA CYS A 287 -0.29 -20.04 11.34
C CYS A 287 -0.55 -20.47 9.89
N LEU A 288 -0.86 -21.74 9.66
CA LEU A 288 -1.21 -22.25 8.32
C LEU A 288 -2.43 -21.52 7.73
N VAL A 289 -3.49 -21.35 8.53
CA VAL A 289 -4.69 -20.59 8.11
C VAL A 289 -4.33 -19.15 7.77
N SER A 290 -3.47 -18.51 8.57
CA SER A 290 -3.03 -17.13 8.35
C SER A 290 -2.20 -17.00 7.07
N ILE A 291 -1.29 -17.94 6.80
CA ILE A 291 -0.54 -18.02 5.54
C ILE A 291 -1.50 -18.13 4.35
N LEU A 292 -2.52 -19.00 4.42
CA LEU A 292 -3.51 -19.15 3.35
C LEU A 292 -4.34 -17.88 3.14
N ILE A 293 -4.82 -17.25 4.21
CA ILE A 293 -5.59 -15.99 4.14
C ILE A 293 -4.74 -14.88 3.51
N LEU A 294 -3.45 -14.83 3.79
CA LEU A 294 -2.54 -13.85 3.19
C LEU A 294 -2.21 -14.17 1.73
N LEU A 295 -1.95 -15.44 1.39
CA LEU A 295 -1.45 -15.89 0.09
C LEU A 295 -2.53 -15.94 -1.00
N ILE A 296 -3.75 -16.40 -0.68
CA ILE A 296 -4.83 -16.58 -1.67
C ILE A 296 -5.13 -15.27 -2.44
N PRO A 297 -5.33 -14.11 -1.77
CA PRO A 297 -5.50 -12.84 -2.48
C PRO A 297 -4.30 -12.46 -3.35
N GLN A 298 -3.06 -12.77 -2.94
CA GLN A 298 -1.87 -12.47 -3.74
C GLN A 298 -1.84 -13.28 -5.03
N ILE A 299 -2.16 -14.57 -4.97
CA ILE A 299 -2.25 -15.43 -6.17
C ILE A 299 -3.32 -14.87 -7.11
N TYR A 300 -4.49 -14.52 -6.59
CA TYR A 300 -5.57 -13.90 -7.37
C TYR A 300 -5.12 -12.61 -8.06
N TRP A 301 -4.51 -11.69 -7.32
CA TRP A 301 -4.01 -10.43 -7.89
C TRP A 301 -2.90 -10.63 -8.90
N PHE A 302 -1.96 -11.52 -8.64
CA PHE A 302 -0.89 -11.83 -9.57
C PHE A 302 -1.44 -12.41 -10.88
N HIS A 303 -2.44 -13.29 -10.80
CA HIS A 303 -3.14 -13.78 -11.98
C HIS A 303 -3.79 -12.65 -12.79
N LEU A 304 -4.46 -11.69 -12.13
CA LEU A 304 -4.99 -10.50 -12.82
C LEU A 304 -3.88 -9.64 -13.46
N MET A 305 -2.73 -9.49 -12.80
CA MET A 305 -1.57 -8.77 -13.32
C MET A 305 -0.99 -9.46 -14.56
N LEU A 306 -0.90 -10.80 -14.57
CA LEU A 306 -0.48 -11.59 -15.73
C LEU A 306 -1.43 -11.42 -16.92
N ILE A 307 -2.75 -11.45 -16.68
CA ILE A 307 -3.74 -11.16 -17.72
C ILE A 307 -3.55 -9.74 -18.26
N GLY A 308 -3.32 -8.76 -17.39
CA GLY A 308 -3.05 -7.38 -17.79
C GLY A 308 -1.79 -7.26 -18.66
N ALA A 309 -0.69 -7.92 -18.26
CA ALA A 309 0.58 -7.91 -18.98
C ALA A 309 0.46 -8.56 -20.37
N THR A 310 -0.18 -9.74 -20.45
CA THR A 310 -0.36 -10.45 -21.72
C THR A 310 -1.19 -9.65 -22.74
N LYS A 311 -2.21 -8.91 -22.28
CA LYS A 311 -2.99 -7.99 -23.14
C LYS A 311 -2.11 -6.88 -23.73
N VAL A 312 -1.22 -6.29 -22.95
CA VAL A 312 -0.31 -5.21 -23.39
C VAL A 312 0.71 -5.73 -24.40
N ILE A 313 1.28 -6.92 -24.17
CA ILE A 313 2.25 -7.55 -25.07
C ILE A 313 1.59 -7.89 -26.41
N LYS A 314 0.40 -8.52 -26.39
CA LYS A 314 -0.35 -8.85 -27.61
C LYS A 314 -0.68 -7.60 -28.45
N LYS A 315 -1.10 -6.50 -27.80
CA LYS A 315 -1.36 -5.23 -28.49
C LYS A 315 -0.10 -4.66 -29.15
N SER A 316 1.05 -4.73 -28.46
CA SER A 316 2.33 -4.23 -28.97
C SER A 316 2.83 -5.06 -30.16
N ALA A 317 2.68 -6.39 -30.09
CA ALA A 317 3.01 -7.29 -31.20
C ALA A 317 2.15 -7.02 -32.45
N SER A 318 0.84 -6.83 -32.27
CA SER A 318 -0.08 -6.47 -33.37
C SER A 318 0.30 -5.16 -34.04
N ASN A 319 0.59 -4.11 -33.25
CA ASN A 319 1.03 -2.81 -33.78
C ASN A 319 2.34 -2.92 -34.58
N ASN A 320 3.31 -3.69 -34.09
CA ASN A 320 4.59 -3.91 -34.80
C ASN A 320 4.41 -4.66 -36.13
N ASN A 321 3.53 -5.66 -36.17
CA ASN A 321 3.21 -6.39 -37.41
C ASN A 321 2.55 -5.46 -38.45
N ASN A 322 1.61 -4.61 -38.01
CA ASN A 322 1.00 -3.60 -38.89
C ASN A 322 2.03 -2.60 -39.44
N LEU A 323 2.94 -2.10 -38.60
CA LEU A 323 4.03 -1.21 -39.02
C LEU A 323 4.96 -1.86 -40.05
N ARG A 324 5.31 -3.15 -39.87
CA ARG A 324 6.10 -3.92 -40.84
C ARG A 324 5.36 -4.08 -42.16
N ASN A 325 4.07 -4.42 -42.14
CA ASN A 325 3.25 -4.56 -43.34
C ASN A 325 3.14 -3.25 -44.13
N VAL A 326 2.93 -2.11 -43.45
CA VAL A 326 2.88 -0.79 -44.11
C VAL A 326 4.22 -0.43 -44.76
N LYS A 327 5.35 -0.72 -44.10
CA LYS A 327 6.68 -0.50 -44.69
C LYS A 327 6.89 -1.35 -45.94
N ASN A 328 6.49 -2.63 -45.90
CA ASN A 328 6.61 -3.55 -47.04
C ASN A 328 5.76 -3.09 -48.24
N VAL A 329 4.51 -2.63 -48.00
CA VAL A 329 3.64 -2.11 -49.07
C VAL A 329 4.20 -0.82 -49.69
N ARG A 330 4.76 0.09 -48.89
CA ARG A 330 5.41 1.30 -49.42
C ARG A 330 6.65 0.96 -50.26
N HIS A 331 7.44 -0.02 -49.83
CA HIS A 331 8.62 -0.44 -50.57
C HIS A 331 8.27 -1.11 -51.91
N ALA A 332 7.13 -1.82 -51.96
CA ALA A 332 6.61 -2.43 -53.19
C ALA A 332 6.01 -1.42 -54.18
N LYS A 333 5.54 -0.25 -53.72
CA LYS A 333 5.03 0.83 -54.59
C LYS A 333 6.10 1.76 -55.16
N ASN A 334 7.30 1.75 -54.59
CA ASN A 334 8.45 2.57 -55.02
C ASN A 334 9.44 1.80 -55.93
N LYS A 335 9.11 0.56 -56.28
CA LYS A 335 9.71 -0.19 -57.39
C LYS A 335 8.69 -0.21 -58.52
#